data_AF-A0A3C1NG26-F1
#
_entry.id   AF-A0A3C1NG26-F1
#
_cell.length_a   1.000
_cell.length_b   1.000
_cell.length_c   1.000
_cell.angle_alpha   90.00
_cell.angle_beta   90.00
_cell.angle_gamma   90.00
#
_symmetry.space_group_name_H-M   'P 1'
#
loop_
_entity.id
_entity.type
_entity.pdbx_description
1 polymer ?
#
loop_
_entity_poly.entity_id
_entity_poly.type
_entity_poly.pdbx_seq_one_letter_code
_entity_poly.pdbx_strand_id
1 'polypeptide(L)'
;MAKEPKTLDDLFHDTLKDIYYAEKKILATLPKMAKAAQNDELTAAFEKHRVETERHVERLEEVFSIIDKKPQGKTCDAIIGITEEGA
;
A
#
# COMPACT_ATOMS: atom_id res chain seq x y z
N MET A 1 -8.07 -31.26 5.09
CA MET A 1 -8.68 -30.45 6.18
C MET A 1 -9.29 -29.22 5.52
N ALA A 2 -10.62 -29.07 5.54
CA ALA A 2 -11.26 -27.84 5.04
C ALA A 2 -10.83 -26.68 5.94
N LYS A 3 -10.40 -25.56 5.34
CA LYS A 3 -10.02 -24.34 6.07
C LYS A 3 -11.26 -23.84 6.82
N GLU A 4 -11.13 -23.55 8.11
CA GLU A 4 -12.22 -22.96 8.89
C GLU A 4 -12.75 -21.69 8.20
N PRO A 5 -14.07 -21.43 8.24
CA PRO A 5 -14.65 -20.26 7.62
C PRO A 5 -14.08 -19.00 8.25
N LYS A 6 -13.49 -18.12 7.43
CA LYS A 6 -12.95 -16.84 7.90
C LYS A 6 -14.06 -15.96 8.44
N THR A 7 -13.78 -15.28 9.55
CA THR A 7 -14.65 -14.23 10.09
C THR A 7 -14.46 -12.90 9.34
N LEU A 8 -15.34 -11.94 9.59
CA LEU A 8 -15.15 -10.58 9.07
C LEU A 8 -13.91 -9.91 9.66
N ASP A 9 -13.57 -10.21 10.92
CA ASP A 9 -12.36 -9.70 11.56
C ASP A 9 -11.09 -10.25 10.90
N ASP A 10 -11.11 -11.53 10.53
CA ASP A 10 -10.01 -12.15 9.78
C ASP A 10 -9.86 -11.51 8.39
N LEU A 11 -10.97 -11.25 7.71
CA LEU A 11 -10.98 -10.60 6.41
C LEU A 11 -10.49 -9.15 6.50
N PHE A 12 -10.94 -8.40 7.51
CA PHE A 12 -10.48 -7.04 7.77
C PHE A 12 -8.97 -7.02 8.04
N HIS A 13 -8.47 -7.90 8.91
CA HIS A 13 -7.04 -7.97 9.20
C HIS A 13 -6.22 -8.39 7.98
N ASP A 14 -6.66 -9.39 7.21
CA ASP A 14 -5.97 -9.80 5.98
C ASP A 14 -5.92 -8.68 4.94
N THR A 15 -7.02 -7.97 4.72
CA THR A 15 -7.08 -6.85 3.78
C THR A 15 -6.24 -5.66 4.25
N LEU A 16 -6.16 -5.42 5.57
CA LEU A 16 -5.27 -4.41 6.16
C LEU A 16 -3.79 -4.71 5.88
N LYS A 17 -3.39 -5.99 5.93
CA LYS A 17 -2.03 -6.42 5.57
C LYS A 17 -1.74 -6.24 4.09
N ASP A 18 -2.72 -6.54 3.23
CA ASP A 18 -2.58 -6.42 1.78
C ASP A 18 -2.43 -4.95 1.37
N ILE A 19 -3.26 -4.04 1.91
CA ILE A 19 -3.14 -2.60 1.61
C ILE A 19 -1.88 -1.97 2.21
N TYR A 20 -1.44 -2.41 3.40
CA TYR A 20 -0.19 -1.93 3.99
C TYR A 20 1.04 -2.30 3.16
N TYR A 21 1.05 -3.51 2.58
CA TYR A 21 2.08 -3.87 1.60
C TYR A 21 1.99 -2.99 0.35
N ALA A 22 0.78 -2.76 -0.16
CA ALA A 22 0.55 -1.95 -1.35
C ALA A 22 1.03 -0.51 -1.18
N GLU A 23 0.66 0.17 -0.09
CA GLU A 23 1.08 1.55 0.16
C GLU A 23 2.62 1.65 0.27
N LYS A 24 3.29 0.70 0.93
CA LYS A 24 4.77 0.65 0.96
C LYS A 24 5.39 0.45 -0.42
N LYS A 25 4.76 -0.38 -1.28
CA LYS A 25 5.22 -0.60 -2.65
C LYS A 25 5.01 0.66 -3.50
N ILE A 26 3.84 1.29 -3.42
CA ILE A 26 3.51 2.56 -4.09
C ILE A 26 4.51 3.63 -3.68
N LEU A 27 4.79 3.77 -2.38
CA LEU A 27 5.73 4.75 -1.85
C LEU A 27 7.13 4.62 -2.48
N ALA A 28 7.61 3.39 -2.68
CA ALA A 28 8.89 3.11 -3.32
C ALA A 28 8.87 3.33 -4.85
N THR A 29 7.70 3.20 -5.47
CA THR A 29 7.54 3.30 -6.93
C THR A 29 7.30 4.73 -7.41
N LEU A 30 6.55 5.55 -6.66
CA LEU A 30 6.20 6.92 -7.05
C LEU A 30 7.40 7.81 -7.45
N PRO A 31 8.57 7.75 -6.78
CA PRO A 31 9.75 8.50 -7.22
C PRO A 31 10.27 8.09 -8.60
N LYS A 32 10.06 6.84 -9.04
CA LYS A 32 10.45 6.37 -10.37
C LYS A 32 9.50 6.92 -11.43
N MET A 33 8.20 6.88 -11.16
CA MET A 33 7.17 7.43 -12.04
C MET A 33 7.32 8.96 -12.20
N ALA A 34 7.62 9.68 -11.12
CA ALA A 34 7.93 11.11 -11.15
C ALA A 34 9.12 11.41 -12.08
N LYS A 35 10.19 10.60 -12.02
CA LYS A 35 11.37 10.77 -12.89
C LYS A 35 11.11 10.42 -14.36
N ALA A 36 10.18 9.50 -14.62
CA ALA A 36 9.82 9.10 -15.98
C ALA A 36 8.83 10.06 -16.65
N ALA A 37 8.11 10.86 -15.86
CA ALA A 37 7.16 11.84 -16.38
C ALA A 37 7.87 12.96 -17.17
N GLN A 38 7.32 13.29 -18.34
CA GLN A 38 7.84 14.37 -19.20
C GLN A 38 7.08 15.70 -19.01
N ASN A 39 6.03 15.68 -18.19
CA ASN A 39 5.19 16.83 -17.91
C ASN A 39 5.38 17.24 -16.44
N ASP A 40 5.61 18.54 -16.21
CA ASP A 40 5.92 19.08 -14.88
C ASP A 40 4.75 18.94 -13.90
N GLU A 41 3.51 19.09 -14.38
CA GLU A 41 2.30 18.92 -13.55
C GLU A 41 2.13 17.45 -13.13
N LEU A 42 2.39 16.51 -14.03
CA LEU A 42 2.37 15.07 -13.72
C LEU A 42 3.48 14.69 -12.73
N THR A 43 4.68 15.25 -12.89
CA THR A 43 5.79 15.05 -11.95
C THR A 43 5.41 15.54 -10.54
N ALA A 44 4.88 16.76 -10.45
CA ALA A 44 4.42 17.33 -9.18
C ALA A 44 3.27 16.52 -8.56
N ALA A 45 2.38 15.95 -9.38
CA ALA A 45 1.32 15.07 -8.90
C ALA A 45 1.87 13.79 -8.25
N PHE A 46 2.86 13.14 -8.85
CA PHE A 46 3.50 11.96 -8.25
C PHE A 46 4.25 12.29 -6.95
N GLU A 47 4.96 13.42 -6.90
CA GLU A 47 5.66 13.86 -5.68
C GLU A 47 4.68 14.20 -4.56
N LYS A 48 3.58 14.89 -4.87
CA LYS A 48 2.51 15.15 -3.92
C LYS A 48 1.90 13.85 -3.41
N HIS A 49 1.58 12.92 -4.32
CA HIS A 49 0.97 11.65 -3.95
C HIS A 49 1.89 10.83 -3.05
N ARG A 50 3.21 10.90 -3.26
CA ARG A 50 4.19 10.24 -2.39
C ARG A 50 4.05 10.70 -0.93
N VAL A 51 3.92 12.01 -0.69
CA VAL A 51 3.74 12.58 0.66
C VAL A 51 2.40 12.14 1.26
N GLU A 52 1.35 12.02 0.44
CA GLU A 52 0.06 11.48 0.88
C GLU A 52 0.20 10.01 1.30
N THR A 53 0.87 9.19 0.50
CA THR A 53 1.15 7.79 0.76
C THR A 53 1.98 7.58 2.04
N GLU A 54 2.98 8.42 2.33
CA GLU A 54 3.72 8.36 3.61
C GLU A 54 2.76 8.46 4.81
N ARG A 55 1.83 9.42 4.78
CA ARG A 55 0.80 9.55 5.83
C ARG A 55 -0.20 8.40 5.83
N HIS A 56 -0.49 7.78 4.68
CA HIS A 56 -1.37 6.61 4.63
C HIS A 56 -0.72 5.42 5.34
N VAL A 57 0.59 5.21 5.15
CA VAL A 57 1.35 4.17 5.86
C VAL A 57 1.31 4.42 7.37
N GLU A 58 1.54 5.66 7.83
CA GLU A 58 1.45 6.03 9.24
C GLU A 58 0.06 5.73 9.83
N ARG A 59 -1.02 6.11 9.14
CA ARG A 59 -2.40 5.82 9.56
C ARG A 59 -2.68 4.32 9.64
N LEU A 60 -2.15 3.53 8.71
CA LEU A 60 -2.29 2.07 8.77
C LEU A 60 -1.59 1.50 9.99
N GLU A 61 -0.42 2.02 10.37
CA GLU A 61 0.29 1.63 11.59
C GLU A 61 -0.50 1.98 12.86
N GLU A 62 -1.16 3.13 12.89
CA GLU A 62 -2.10 3.50 13.96
C GLU A 62 -3.27 2.50 14.03
N VAL A 63 -3.88 2.14 12.89
CA VAL A 63 -4.98 1.16 12.84
C VAL A 63 -4.53 -0.20 13.35
N PHE A 64 -3.34 -0.68 12.96
CA PHE A 64 -2.75 -1.91 13.50
C PHE A 64 -2.61 -1.86 15.02
N SER A 65 -2.17 -0.71 15.57
CA SER A 65 -2.08 -0.50 17.02
C SER A 65 -3.46 -0.52 17.70
N ILE A 66 -4.49 0.07 17.09
CA ILE A 66 -5.86 0.12 17.63
C ILE A 66 -6.45 -1.30 17.78
N ILE A 67 -6.13 -2.19 16.83
CA ILE A 67 -6.61 -3.58 16.84
C ILE A 67 -5.68 -4.55 17.58
N ASP A 68 -4.65 -4.03 18.27
CA ASP A 68 -3.61 -4.80 18.97
C ASP A 68 -2.96 -5.89 18.08
N LYS A 69 -2.63 -5.51 16.84
CA LYS A 69 -1.91 -6.35 15.89
C LYS A 69 -0.62 -5.67 15.46
N LYS A 70 0.40 -6.47 15.16
CA LYS A 70 1.66 -5.94 14.61
C LYS A 70 1.45 -5.52 13.15
N PRO A 71 1.94 -4.35 12.72
CA PRO A 71 1.95 -3.98 11.31
C PRO A 71 2.76 -5.00 10.51
N GLN A 72 2.08 -5.71 9.61
CA GLN A 72 2.73 -6.70 8.76
C GLN A 72 2.14 -6.62 7.36
N GLY A 73 3.00 -6.40 6.37
CA GLY A 73 2.59 -6.50 4.97
C GLY A 73 2.47 -7.97 4.58
N LYS A 74 1.40 -8.30 3.84
CA LYS A 74 1.31 -9.54 3.09
C LYS A 74 1.51 -9.20 1.62
N THR A 75 2.34 -9.96 0.93
CA THR A 75 2.60 -9.75 -0.50
C THR A 75 1.27 -9.64 -1.24
N CYS A 76 1.12 -8.54 -1.97
CA CYS A 76 -0.05 -8.26 -2.79
C CYS A 76 0.40 -8.31 -4.25
N ASP A 77 0.06 -9.38 -4.96
CA ASP A 77 0.48 -9.54 -6.36
C ASP A 77 -0.15 -8.48 -7.27
N ALA A 78 -1.35 -7.99 -6.91
CA ALA A 78 -2.05 -6.97 -7.66
C ALA A 78 -1.26 -5.65 -7.72
N ILE A 79 -0.73 -5.17 -6.58
CA ILE A 79 0.04 -3.93 -6.59
C ILE A 79 1.43 -4.11 -7.23
N ILE A 80 2.00 -5.31 -7.15
CA ILE A 80 3.23 -5.62 -7.89
C ILE A 80 2.97 -5.45 -9.38
N GLY A 81 1.94 -6.10 -9.93
CA GLY A 81 1.59 -5.96 -11.35
C GLY A 81 1.33 -4.51 -11.78
N ILE A 82 0.50 -3.77 -11.03
CA ILE A 82 0.21 -2.35 -11.32
C ILE A 82 1.49 -1.50 -11.32
N THR A 83 2.37 -1.70 -10.33
CA THR A 83 3.61 -0.92 -10.24
C THR A 83 4.67 -1.35 -11.25
N GLU A 84 4.61 -2.57 -11.78
CA GLU A 84 5.49 -3.03 -12.87
C GLU A 84 5.02 -2.49 -14.23
N GLU A 85 3.71 -2.35 -14.44
CA GLU A 85 3.16 -1.74 -15.65
C GLU A 85 3.36 -0.22 -15.71
N GLY A 86 3.31 0.46 -14.56
CA GLY A 86 3.33 1.91 -14.49
C GLY A 86 4.70 2.58 -14.29
N ALA A 87 5.76 1.82 -13.95
CA ALA A 87 7.04 2.37 -13.50
C ALA A 87 8.21 2.19 -14.47
#